data_AF-K5ZLK9-F1
#
_entry.id   AF-K5ZLK9-F1
#
_cell.length_a   1.000
_cell.length_b   1.000
_cell.length_c   1.000
_cell.angle_alpha   90.00
_cell.angle_beta   90.00
_cell.angle_gamma   90.00
#
_symmetry.space_group_name_H-M   'P 1'
#
loop_
_entity.id
_entity.type
_entity.pdbx_description
1 polymer ?
#
loop_
_entity_poly.entity_id
_entity_poly.type
_entity_poly.pdbx_seq_one_letter_code
_entity_poly.pdbx_strand_id
1 'polypeptide(L)'
;MGTYLKFADPLMTRFNNAEYLSFLRRFRALLPFPEQGGDRPEIESLSVNESNGVPALGVSAAQLTVLDAVIDQLTDLNNQSRISQETETLNDTDKQRDNVAVYALNRINNSATLPLQAEQEAGKFLRNVVKPYTGIARLPLNQETETIKGLLVDLRKPENASAVQALSLTPYLNELERLNNLYESLVAQRAAERLASSVDNSKIVRAQGDDIYDDITSLAFAWSLANPSDKATAFIRNVNALISDAQTAYNQRMGQKKKKESDRPEIE
;
A
#
# COMPACT_ATOMS: atom_id res chain seq x y z
N MET A 1 -39.26 -34.04 6.46
CA MET A 1 -37.92 -34.13 5.83
C MET A 1 -37.03 -33.12 6.55
N GLY A 2 -35.87 -33.53 7.06
CA GLY A 2 -34.97 -32.63 7.78
C GLY A 2 -34.33 -31.62 6.81
N THR A 3 -34.44 -30.32 7.11
CA THR A 3 -33.79 -29.27 6.33
C THR A 3 -32.35 -29.14 6.81
N TYR A 4 -31.40 -29.71 6.08
CA TYR A 4 -29.98 -29.57 6.39
C TYR A 4 -29.51 -28.13 6.14
N LEU A 5 -28.76 -27.57 7.10
CA LEU A 5 -28.17 -26.24 6.97
C LEU A 5 -27.03 -26.30 5.95
N LYS A 6 -27.10 -25.47 4.91
CA LYS A 6 -26.08 -25.35 3.86
C LYS A 6 -25.38 -24.00 3.96
N PHE A 7 -24.15 -23.92 3.43
CA PHE A 7 -23.50 -22.63 3.23
C PHE A 7 -24.24 -21.83 2.16
N ALA A 8 -24.40 -20.53 2.41
CA ALA A 8 -24.82 -19.57 1.38
C ALA A 8 -23.65 -19.24 0.45
N ASP A 9 -23.93 -18.64 -0.71
CA ASP A 9 -22.89 -18.12 -1.59
C ASP A 9 -22.38 -16.76 -1.05
N PRO A 10 -21.09 -16.65 -0.70
CA PRO A 10 -20.49 -15.38 -0.26
C PRO A 10 -20.44 -14.29 -1.34
N LEU A 11 -20.54 -14.64 -2.63
CA LEU A 11 -20.34 -13.76 -3.78
C LEU A 11 -18.98 -13.03 -3.75
N MET A 12 -17.91 -13.77 -3.43
CA MET A 12 -16.57 -13.21 -3.16
C MET A 12 -15.96 -12.48 -4.36
N THR A 13 -16.41 -12.77 -5.57
CA THR A 13 -16.06 -12.02 -6.79
C THR A 13 -16.40 -10.52 -6.70
N ARG A 14 -17.33 -10.13 -5.82
CA ARG A 14 -17.73 -8.74 -5.60
C ARG A 14 -16.86 -8.00 -4.59
N PHE A 15 -15.99 -8.71 -3.87
CA PHE A 15 -15.14 -8.13 -2.84
C PHE A 15 -13.91 -7.47 -3.46
N ASN A 16 -13.55 -6.30 -2.94
CA ASN A 16 -12.20 -5.77 -3.17
C ASN A 16 -11.16 -6.60 -2.38
N ASN A 17 -9.86 -6.40 -2.62
CA ASN A 17 -8.82 -7.22 -1.98
C ASN A 17 -8.84 -7.13 -0.45
N ALA A 18 -9.21 -5.98 0.13
CA ALA A 18 -9.26 -5.80 1.59
C ALA A 18 -10.46 -6.53 2.21
N GLU A 19 -11.63 -6.43 1.59
CA GLU A 19 -12.84 -7.17 1.98
C GLU A 19 -12.62 -8.68 1.85
N TYR A 20 -11.99 -9.11 0.76
CA TYR A 20 -11.68 -10.51 0.51
C TYR A 20 -10.72 -11.08 1.57
N LEU A 21 -9.62 -10.38 1.85
CA LEU A 21 -8.67 -10.74 2.90
C LEU A 21 -9.34 -10.76 4.29
N SER A 22 -10.14 -9.75 4.60
CA SER A 22 -10.88 -9.69 5.87
C SER A 22 -11.84 -10.86 6.03
N PHE A 23 -12.55 -11.23 4.95
CA PHE A 23 -13.44 -12.38 4.95
C PHE A 23 -12.68 -13.68 5.21
N LEU A 24 -11.58 -13.95 4.50
CA LEU A 24 -10.80 -15.18 4.71
C LEU A 24 -10.21 -15.27 6.13
N ARG A 25 -9.72 -14.16 6.70
CA ARG A 25 -9.26 -14.12 8.10
C ARG A 25 -10.38 -14.44 9.08
N ARG A 26 -11.56 -13.84 8.90
CA ARG A 26 -12.73 -14.12 9.75
C ARG A 26 -13.21 -15.55 9.58
N PHE A 27 -13.19 -16.09 8.36
CA PHE A 27 -13.53 -17.49 8.09
C PHE A 27 -12.56 -18.44 8.78
N ARG A 28 -11.24 -18.23 8.64
CA ARG A 28 -10.18 -19.00 9.32
C ARG A 28 -10.36 -19.01 10.84
N ALA A 29 -10.76 -17.87 11.43
CA ALA A 29 -11.01 -17.75 12.87
C ALA A 29 -12.27 -18.49 13.36
N LEU A 30 -13.21 -18.84 12.47
CA LEU A 30 -14.42 -19.59 12.82
C LEU A 30 -14.18 -21.11 12.91
N LEU A 31 -13.02 -21.61 12.47
CA LEU A 31 -12.72 -23.03 12.48
C LEU A 31 -12.62 -23.56 13.93
N PRO A 32 -13.40 -24.59 14.30
CA PRO A 32 -13.51 -25.08 15.67
C PRO A 32 -12.35 -26.03 16.04
N PHE A 33 -11.18 -25.47 16.31
CA PHE A 33 -10.03 -26.24 16.79
C PHE A 33 -10.32 -26.94 18.13
N PRO A 34 -9.76 -28.13 18.39
CA PRO A 34 -9.95 -28.82 19.66
C PRO A 34 -9.33 -28.02 20.83
N GLU A 35 -10.12 -27.83 21.90
CA GLU A 35 -9.62 -27.25 23.16
C GLU A 35 -8.63 -28.22 23.83
N GLN A 36 -7.58 -27.68 24.46
CA GLN A 36 -6.65 -28.48 25.26
C GLN A 36 -7.40 -29.09 26.45
N GLY A 37 -7.33 -30.42 26.59
CA GLY A 37 -7.65 -31.08 27.87
C GLY A 37 -6.69 -30.56 28.95
N GLY A 38 -7.24 -30.21 30.10
CA GLY A 38 -6.54 -29.50 31.19
C GLY A 38 -5.25 -30.18 31.70
N ASP A 39 -4.45 -29.34 32.36
CA ASP A 39 -3.19 -29.60 33.08
C ASP A 39 -1.86 -29.60 32.29
N ARG A 40 -1.59 -28.55 31.50
CA ARG A 40 -0.20 -28.15 31.20
C ARG A 40 0.02 -26.64 31.33
N PRO A 41 1.13 -26.20 31.94
CA PRO A 41 1.38 -24.79 32.22
C PRO A 41 1.58 -24.00 30.92
N GLU A 42 1.02 -22.79 30.92
CA GLU A 42 1.10 -21.80 29.84
C GLU A 42 2.56 -21.45 29.54
N ILE A 43 3.10 -22.05 28.47
CA ILE A 43 4.29 -21.53 27.80
C ILE A 43 3.97 -21.46 26.31
N GLU A 44 3.97 -20.22 25.82
CA GLU A 44 3.96 -19.78 24.42
C GLU A 44 4.22 -20.89 23.38
N SER A 45 3.15 -21.39 22.77
CA SER A 45 3.21 -21.85 21.38
C SER A 45 1.80 -21.92 20.79
N LEU A 46 1.48 -20.94 19.95
CA LEU A 46 0.31 -20.92 19.07
C LEU A 46 0.31 -22.07 18.01
N SER A 47 1.23 -23.03 18.07
CA SER A 47 1.62 -23.86 16.92
C SER A 47 1.37 -25.36 17.03
N VAL A 48 0.88 -25.90 18.15
CA VAL A 48 0.83 -27.37 18.32
C VAL A 48 -0.52 -28.00 17.90
N ASN A 49 -1.64 -27.26 17.99
CA ASN A 49 -2.97 -27.82 17.67
C ASN A 49 -3.43 -27.56 16.22
N GLU A 50 -2.89 -26.56 15.52
CA GLU A 50 -3.24 -26.26 14.13
C GLU A 50 -2.65 -27.29 13.14
N SER A 51 -1.61 -28.03 13.55
CA SER A 51 -0.94 -29.02 12.70
C SER A 51 -1.76 -30.30 12.44
N ASN A 52 -2.91 -30.48 13.12
CA ASN A 52 -3.73 -31.69 13.02
C ASN A 52 -5.04 -31.48 12.25
N GLY A 53 -5.27 -30.29 11.67
CA GLY A 53 -6.52 -29.97 10.99
C GLY A 53 -7.70 -29.73 11.94
N VAL A 54 -8.92 -29.82 11.40
CA VAL A 54 -10.17 -29.70 12.16
C VAL A 54 -11.00 -30.98 11.95
N PRO A 55 -10.75 -32.05 12.75
CA PRO A 55 -11.40 -33.35 12.58
C PRO A 55 -12.93 -33.28 12.67
N ALA A 56 -13.47 -32.35 13.47
CA ALA A 56 -14.91 -32.13 13.60
C ALA A 56 -15.59 -31.71 12.29
N LEU A 57 -14.82 -31.25 11.30
CA LEU A 57 -15.27 -30.82 9.98
C LEU A 57 -14.63 -31.63 8.84
N GLY A 58 -13.82 -32.64 9.15
CA GLY A 58 -13.03 -33.38 8.16
C GLY A 58 -11.88 -32.59 7.52
N VAL A 59 -11.62 -31.35 7.97
CA VAL A 59 -10.60 -30.46 7.36
C VAL A 59 -9.20 -30.92 7.76
N SER A 60 -8.32 -31.05 6.78
CA SER A 60 -6.93 -31.49 6.99
C SER A 60 -6.00 -30.33 7.35
N ALA A 61 -4.87 -30.64 7.98
CA ALA A 61 -3.81 -29.66 8.23
C ALA A 61 -3.26 -29.04 6.93
N ALA A 62 -3.16 -29.82 5.85
CA ALA A 62 -2.71 -29.33 4.55
C ALA A 62 -3.63 -28.24 3.99
N GLN A 63 -4.95 -28.39 4.15
CA GLN A 63 -5.91 -27.36 3.74
C GLN A 63 -5.75 -26.06 4.55
N LEU A 64 -5.45 -26.17 5.86
CA LEU A 64 -5.17 -25.01 6.69
C LEU A 64 -3.89 -24.31 6.27
N THR A 65 -2.83 -25.05 5.96
CA THR A 65 -1.57 -24.50 5.45
C THR A 65 -1.77 -23.71 4.16
N VAL A 66 -2.59 -24.23 3.23
CA VAL A 66 -2.92 -23.52 2.00
C VAL A 66 -3.72 -22.24 2.29
N LEU A 67 -4.73 -22.31 3.16
CA LEU A 67 -5.54 -21.15 3.53
C LEU A 67 -4.69 -20.06 4.19
N ASP A 68 -3.80 -20.43 5.12
CA ASP A 68 -2.91 -19.49 5.81
C ASP A 68 -1.91 -18.86 4.83
N ALA A 69 -1.33 -19.65 3.92
CA ALA A 69 -0.44 -19.13 2.88
C ALA A 69 -1.14 -18.13 1.94
N VAL A 70 -2.41 -18.40 1.56
CA VAL A 70 -3.22 -17.46 0.78
C VAL A 70 -3.46 -16.17 1.54
N ILE A 71 -3.81 -16.25 2.84
CA ILE A 71 -4.02 -15.07 3.70
C ILE A 71 -2.74 -14.24 3.80
N ASP A 72 -1.58 -14.87 3.97
CA ASP A 72 -0.29 -14.19 4.07
C ASP A 72 0.07 -13.50 2.74
N GLN A 73 -0.01 -14.22 1.61
CA GLN A 73 0.23 -13.66 0.29
C GLN A 73 -0.71 -12.49 -0.02
N LEU A 74 -2.00 -12.60 0.31
CA LEU A 74 -2.96 -11.50 0.14
C LEU A 74 -2.69 -10.33 1.09
N THR A 75 -2.12 -10.57 2.26
CA THR A 75 -1.71 -9.52 3.20
C THR A 75 -0.58 -8.69 2.58
N ASP A 76 0.43 -9.34 2.01
CA ASP A 76 1.53 -8.69 1.31
C ASP A 76 1.03 -7.90 0.10
N LEU A 77 0.14 -8.51 -0.71
CA LEU A 77 -0.48 -7.85 -1.86
C LEU A 77 -1.42 -6.70 -1.47
N ASN A 78 -2.11 -6.77 -0.33
CA ASN A 78 -2.95 -5.67 0.15
C ASN A 78 -2.09 -4.48 0.59
N ASN A 79 -0.96 -4.73 1.23
CA ASN A 79 0.01 -3.70 1.60
C ASN A 79 0.57 -2.97 0.36
N GLN A 80 0.65 -3.62 -0.81
CA GLN A 80 1.01 -2.96 -2.07
C GLN A 80 -0.01 -1.89 -2.52
N SER A 81 -1.24 -1.86 -1.99
CA SER A 81 -2.15 -0.72 -2.18
C SER A 81 -1.58 0.60 -1.62
N ARG A 82 -0.57 0.55 -0.75
CA ARG A 82 0.21 1.72 -0.31
C ARG A 82 1.03 2.37 -1.43
N ILE A 83 1.33 1.65 -2.52
CA ILE A 83 1.99 2.21 -3.72
C ILE A 83 1.20 3.40 -4.30
N SER A 84 -0.13 3.43 -4.12
CA SER A 84 -0.95 4.58 -4.53
C SER A 84 -0.70 5.81 -3.65
N GLN A 85 -0.53 5.63 -2.34
CA GLN A 85 -0.14 6.72 -1.43
C GLN A 85 1.31 7.16 -1.69
N GLU A 86 2.22 6.23 -2.00
CA GLU A 86 3.59 6.57 -2.39
C GLU A 86 3.68 7.33 -3.73
N THR A 87 2.74 7.08 -4.65
CA THR A 87 2.64 7.85 -5.90
C THR A 87 2.21 9.30 -5.63
N GLU A 88 1.35 9.51 -4.63
CA GLU A 88 0.99 10.84 -4.14
C GLU A 88 2.20 11.52 -3.49
N THR A 89 2.97 10.80 -2.66
CA THR A 89 4.22 11.27 -2.05
C THR A 89 5.31 11.61 -3.08
N LEU A 90 5.46 10.83 -4.16
CA LEU A 90 6.43 11.10 -5.23
C LEU A 90 6.10 12.40 -5.97
N ASN A 91 4.84 12.59 -6.36
CA ASN A 91 4.40 13.80 -7.05
C ASN A 91 4.53 15.04 -6.16
N ASP A 92 4.26 14.91 -4.86
CA ASP A 92 4.39 16.03 -3.93
C ASP A 92 5.86 16.37 -3.63
N THR A 93 6.73 15.36 -3.54
CA THR A 93 8.18 15.58 -3.41
C THR A 93 8.75 16.26 -4.65
N ASP A 94 8.30 15.86 -5.84
CA ASP A 94 8.67 16.46 -7.12
C ASP A 94 8.28 17.95 -7.19
N LYS A 95 7.02 18.29 -6.87
CA LYS A 95 6.57 19.69 -6.78
C LYS A 95 7.40 20.51 -5.79
N GLN A 96 7.76 19.94 -4.63
CA GLN A 96 8.58 20.64 -3.65
C GLN A 96 9.98 20.90 -4.19
N ARG A 97 10.58 19.92 -4.87
CA ARG A 97 11.89 20.03 -5.52
C ARG A 97 11.90 21.12 -6.59
N ASP A 98 10.88 21.14 -7.44
CA ASP A 98 10.64 22.20 -8.44
C ASP A 98 10.57 23.58 -7.80
N ASN A 99 9.76 23.72 -6.76
CA ASN A 99 9.56 24.99 -6.07
C ASN A 99 10.87 25.54 -5.51
N VAL A 100 11.68 24.70 -4.85
CA VAL A 100 12.95 25.13 -4.26
C VAL A 100 13.97 25.45 -5.35
N ALA A 101 14.06 24.64 -6.42
CA ALA A 101 14.97 24.89 -7.53
C ALA A 101 14.63 26.20 -8.25
N VAL A 102 13.35 26.43 -8.58
CA VAL A 102 12.86 27.65 -9.21
C VAL A 102 13.10 28.86 -8.31
N TYR A 103 12.84 28.74 -7.00
CA TYR A 103 13.11 29.80 -6.05
C TYR A 103 14.61 30.18 -6.04
N ALA A 104 15.51 29.20 -5.93
CA ALA A 104 16.95 29.46 -5.90
C ALA A 104 17.44 30.16 -7.18
N LEU A 105 16.99 29.69 -8.34
CA LEU A 105 17.32 30.30 -9.64
C LEU A 105 16.76 31.72 -9.75
N ASN A 106 15.52 31.97 -9.34
CA ASN A 106 14.91 33.29 -9.37
C ASN A 106 15.60 34.25 -8.40
N ARG A 107 15.97 33.80 -7.20
CA ARG A 107 16.73 34.59 -6.23
C ARG A 107 18.04 35.07 -6.86
N ILE A 108 18.79 34.18 -7.51
CA ILE A 108 20.05 34.55 -8.20
C ILE A 108 19.79 35.54 -9.33
N ASN A 109 18.83 35.23 -10.22
CA ASN A 109 18.56 36.04 -11.40
C ASN A 109 18.09 37.47 -11.08
N ASN A 110 17.29 37.61 -10.02
CA ASN A 110 16.73 38.89 -9.59
C ASN A 110 17.72 39.71 -8.74
N SER A 111 18.73 39.07 -8.14
CA SER A 111 19.72 39.78 -7.33
C SER A 111 20.55 40.79 -8.12
N ALA A 112 20.74 40.59 -9.43
CA ALA A 112 21.59 41.43 -10.27
C ALA A 112 21.14 42.90 -10.39
N THR A 113 19.91 43.23 -9.99
CA THR A 113 19.33 44.59 -10.04
C THR A 113 18.99 45.15 -8.66
N LEU A 114 19.38 44.46 -7.57
CA LEU A 114 19.09 44.93 -6.22
C LEU A 114 19.94 46.15 -5.86
N PRO A 115 19.45 47.01 -4.93
CA PRO A 115 20.15 48.21 -4.51
C PRO A 115 21.35 47.92 -3.58
N LEU A 116 21.39 46.74 -2.94
CA LEU A 116 22.47 46.35 -2.05
C LEU A 116 23.66 45.80 -2.87
N GLN A 117 24.79 46.50 -2.85
CA GLN A 117 25.93 46.22 -3.73
C GLN A 117 26.44 44.76 -3.61
N ALA A 118 26.56 44.24 -2.39
CA ALA A 118 27.03 42.87 -2.16
C ALA A 118 26.11 41.82 -2.80
N GLU A 119 24.79 41.98 -2.69
CA GLU A 119 23.83 41.09 -3.35
C GLU A 119 23.84 41.26 -4.86
N GLN A 120 24.01 42.50 -5.33
CA GLN A 120 24.04 42.80 -6.75
C GLN A 120 25.23 42.13 -7.46
N GLU A 121 26.43 42.26 -6.88
CA GLU A 121 27.65 41.64 -7.39
C GLU A 121 27.56 40.11 -7.33
N ALA A 122 27.07 39.55 -6.22
CA ALA A 122 26.83 38.12 -6.08
C ALA A 122 25.84 37.58 -7.12
N GLY A 123 24.75 38.30 -7.37
CA GLY A 123 23.75 37.96 -8.39
C GLY A 123 24.33 37.97 -9.81
N LYS A 124 25.08 39.02 -10.18
CA LYS A 124 25.76 39.10 -11.48
C LYS A 124 26.74 37.95 -11.69
N PHE A 125 27.49 37.60 -10.64
CA PHE A 125 28.47 36.51 -10.67
C PHE A 125 27.79 35.14 -10.83
N LEU A 126 26.85 34.79 -9.94
CA LEU A 126 26.18 33.48 -9.96
C LEU A 126 25.25 33.29 -11.17
N ARG A 127 24.75 34.36 -11.79
CA ARG A 127 23.93 34.27 -13.00
C ARG A 127 24.65 33.56 -14.15
N ASN A 128 25.97 33.71 -14.25
CA ASN A 128 26.77 32.98 -15.24
C ASN A 128 26.87 31.48 -14.91
N VAL A 129 26.97 31.16 -13.62
CA VAL A 129 27.01 29.77 -13.11
C VAL A 129 25.69 29.07 -13.36
N VAL A 130 24.55 29.72 -13.09
CA VAL A 130 23.25 29.07 -13.14
C VAL A 130 22.58 29.05 -14.52
N LYS A 131 23.16 29.74 -15.51
CA LYS A 131 22.62 29.83 -16.88
C LYS A 131 22.28 28.46 -17.51
N PRO A 132 23.13 27.41 -17.39
CA PRO A 132 22.83 26.08 -17.92
C PRO A 132 21.61 25.40 -17.29
N TYR A 133 21.20 25.82 -16.09
CA TYR A 133 20.13 25.22 -15.30
C TYR A 133 18.76 25.89 -15.52
N THR A 134 18.65 26.75 -16.53
CA THR A 134 17.40 27.43 -16.87
C THR A 134 16.33 26.42 -17.28
N GLY A 135 15.17 26.47 -16.61
CA GLY A 135 14.05 25.58 -16.92
C GLY A 135 14.19 24.17 -16.33
N ILE A 136 15.01 24.00 -15.29
CA ILE A 136 15.24 22.72 -14.61
C ILE A 136 13.93 21.98 -14.27
N ALA A 137 12.93 22.68 -13.74
CA ALA A 137 11.60 22.15 -13.37
C ALA A 137 10.72 21.71 -14.55
N ARG A 138 11.21 21.82 -15.80
CA ARG A 138 10.50 21.36 -17.00
C ARG A 138 11.17 20.15 -17.64
N LEU A 139 12.26 19.67 -17.06
CA LEU A 139 12.99 18.52 -17.57
C LEU A 139 12.24 17.23 -17.24
N PRO A 140 12.45 16.16 -18.03
CA PRO A 140 12.03 14.82 -17.62
C PRO A 140 12.63 14.44 -16.26
N LEU A 141 11.85 13.79 -15.39
CA LEU A 141 12.17 13.54 -13.97
C LEU A 141 13.60 13.04 -13.71
N ASN A 142 14.09 12.05 -14.47
CA ASN A 142 15.45 11.53 -14.29
C ASN A 142 16.52 12.55 -14.72
N GLN A 143 16.25 13.30 -15.79
CA GLN A 143 17.15 14.36 -16.24
C GLN A 143 17.15 15.52 -15.25
N GLU A 144 16.00 15.87 -14.69
CA GLU A 144 15.89 16.86 -13.63
C GLU A 144 16.72 16.47 -12.41
N THR A 145 16.60 15.23 -11.92
CA THR A 145 17.38 14.70 -10.79
C THR A 145 18.88 14.93 -10.98
N GLU A 146 19.42 14.55 -12.13
CA GLU A 146 20.86 14.71 -12.42
C GLU A 146 21.24 16.18 -12.62
N THR A 147 20.35 16.98 -13.21
CA THR A 147 20.57 18.41 -13.41
C THR A 147 20.58 19.16 -12.08
N ILE A 148 19.76 18.75 -11.11
CA ILE A 148 19.74 19.29 -9.73
C ILE A 148 21.04 18.96 -9.00
N LYS A 149 21.55 17.73 -9.12
CA LYS A 149 22.86 17.36 -8.58
C LYS A 149 23.96 18.25 -9.17
N GLY A 150 23.95 18.47 -10.49
CA GLY A 150 24.87 19.39 -11.16
C GLY A 150 24.79 20.81 -10.60
N LEU A 151 23.58 21.36 -10.45
CA LEU A 151 23.35 22.70 -9.90
C LEU A 151 23.93 22.84 -8.49
N LEU A 152 23.68 21.85 -7.63
CA LEU A 152 24.18 21.82 -6.26
C LEU A 152 25.71 21.75 -6.22
N VAL A 153 26.32 20.92 -7.06
CA VAL A 153 27.78 20.81 -7.18
C VAL A 153 28.37 22.15 -7.61
N ASP A 154 27.84 22.77 -8.67
CA ASP A 154 28.34 24.04 -9.18
C ASP A 154 28.21 25.16 -8.15
N LEU A 155 27.05 25.31 -7.51
CA LEU A 155 26.84 26.36 -6.50
C LEU A 155 27.67 26.14 -5.23
N ARG A 156 28.06 24.90 -4.91
CA ARG A 156 28.90 24.57 -3.75
C ARG A 156 30.41 24.68 -4.00
N LYS A 157 30.83 25.01 -5.22
CA LYS A 157 32.25 25.24 -5.50
C LYS A 157 32.83 26.37 -4.61
N PRO A 158 34.08 26.24 -4.12
CA PRO A 158 34.67 27.22 -3.22
C PRO A 158 34.64 28.66 -3.75
N GLU A 159 34.82 28.84 -5.07
CA GLU A 159 34.75 30.14 -5.73
C GLU A 159 33.36 30.82 -5.64
N ASN A 160 32.30 30.04 -5.41
CA ASN A 160 30.91 30.51 -5.34
C ASN A 160 30.45 30.79 -3.89
N ALA A 161 31.20 30.34 -2.88
CA ALA A 161 30.78 30.34 -1.48
C ALA A 161 30.38 31.73 -0.96
N SER A 162 31.20 32.76 -1.24
CA SER A 162 30.92 34.13 -0.80
C SER A 162 29.63 34.69 -1.42
N ALA A 163 29.38 34.39 -2.69
CA ALA A 163 28.17 34.84 -3.39
C ALA A 163 26.92 34.09 -2.91
N VAL A 164 27.03 32.78 -2.67
CA VAL A 164 25.96 31.96 -2.09
C VAL A 164 25.58 32.46 -0.69
N GLN A 165 26.57 32.83 0.13
CA GLN A 165 26.35 33.42 1.44
C GLN A 165 25.69 34.80 1.34
N ALA A 166 26.18 35.68 0.46
CA ALA A 166 25.61 37.02 0.26
C ALA A 166 24.13 36.97 -0.14
N LEU A 167 23.71 35.94 -0.90
CA LEU A 167 22.32 35.74 -1.29
C LEU A 167 21.50 34.88 -0.32
N SER A 168 22.09 34.41 0.79
CA SER A 168 21.48 33.53 1.78
C SER A 168 20.89 32.24 1.18
N LEU A 169 21.59 31.64 0.23
CA LEU A 169 21.09 30.50 -0.54
C LEU A 169 21.31 29.14 0.14
N THR A 170 22.22 29.05 1.12
CA THR A 170 22.60 27.78 1.78
C THR A 170 21.43 26.93 2.26
N PRO A 171 20.39 27.48 2.94
CA PRO A 171 19.25 26.68 3.40
C PRO A 171 18.48 26.04 2.23
N TYR A 172 18.32 26.77 1.12
CA TYR A 172 17.61 26.29 -0.06
C TYR A 172 18.40 25.23 -0.82
N LEU A 173 19.73 25.34 -0.86
CA LEU A 173 20.56 24.28 -1.46
C LEU A 173 20.49 22.98 -0.66
N ASN A 174 20.49 23.07 0.67
CA ASN A 174 20.37 21.91 1.54
C ASN A 174 18.98 21.26 1.43
N GLU A 175 17.92 22.06 1.37
CA GLU A 175 16.57 21.54 1.19
C GLU A 175 16.38 20.90 -0.19
N LEU A 176 16.94 21.51 -1.24
CA LEU A 176 16.91 20.95 -2.59
C LEU A 176 17.63 19.60 -2.66
N GLU A 177 18.79 19.47 -2.02
CA GLU A 177 19.51 18.19 -1.90
C GLU A 177 18.68 17.15 -1.14
N ARG A 178 18.10 17.52 0.01
CA ARG A 178 17.25 16.63 0.80
C ARG A 178 16.08 16.10 -0.01
N LEU A 179 15.37 16.98 -0.72
CA LEU A 179 14.22 16.62 -1.56
C LEU A 179 14.62 15.76 -2.75
N ASN A 180 15.74 16.07 -3.41
CA ASN A 180 16.22 15.27 -4.54
C ASN A 180 16.63 13.85 -4.11
N ASN A 181 17.34 13.73 -2.99
CA ASN A 181 17.70 12.42 -2.43
C ASN A 181 16.46 11.63 -1.98
N LEU A 182 15.47 12.30 -1.39
CA LEU A 182 14.20 11.69 -1.04
C LEU A 182 13.48 11.15 -2.28
N TYR A 183 13.38 11.95 -3.34
CA TYR A 183 12.78 11.54 -4.61
C TYR A 183 13.46 10.30 -5.20
N GLU A 184 14.79 10.27 -5.25
CA GLU A 184 15.55 9.09 -5.72
C GLU A 184 15.27 7.84 -4.89
N SER A 185 15.22 7.97 -3.56
CA SER A 185 14.91 6.86 -2.67
C SER A 185 13.51 6.28 -2.91
N LEU A 186 12.50 7.15 -3.10
CA LEU A 186 11.13 6.75 -3.41
C LEU A 186 11.02 6.07 -4.78
N VAL A 187 11.74 6.55 -5.81
CA VAL A 187 11.79 5.90 -7.12
C VAL A 187 12.42 4.50 -7.02
N ALA A 188 13.51 4.37 -6.27
CA ALA A 188 14.18 3.07 -6.07
C ALA A 188 13.30 2.08 -5.30
N GLN A 189 12.63 2.53 -4.23
CA GLN A 189 11.67 1.73 -3.48
C GLN A 189 10.55 1.24 -4.40
N ARG A 190 9.96 2.12 -5.20
CA ARG A 190 8.90 1.76 -6.15
C ARG A 190 9.36 0.75 -7.20
N ALA A 191 10.60 0.86 -7.68
CA ALA A 191 11.17 -0.11 -8.62
C ALA A 191 11.31 -1.50 -7.98
N ALA A 192 11.79 -1.55 -6.72
CA ALA A 192 11.87 -2.79 -5.95
C ALA A 192 10.48 -3.40 -5.69
N GLU A 193 9.49 -2.58 -5.36
CA GLU A 193 8.12 -3.03 -5.12
C GLU A 193 7.40 -3.48 -6.40
N ARG A 194 7.67 -2.88 -7.55
CA ARG A 194 7.16 -3.36 -8.85
C ARG A 194 7.74 -4.71 -9.24
N LEU A 195 9.00 -4.98 -8.89
CA LEU A 195 9.59 -6.32 -9.07
C LEU A 195 8.96 -7.33 -8.11
N ALA A 196 8.46 -6.89 -6.95
CA ALA A 196 7.76 -7.72 -5.97
C ALA A 196 6.23 -7.82 -6.19
N SER A 197 5.62 -6.98 -7.03
CA SER A 197 4.17 -6.89 -7.24
C SER A 197 3.77 -7.16 -8.68
N SER A 198 2.96 -8.19 -8.91
CA SER A 198 2.17 -8.30 -10.13
C SER A 198 0.69 -8.36 -9.76
N VAL A 199 -0.14 -7.55 -10.40
CA VAL A 199 -1.61 -7.60 -10.29
C VAL A 199 -2.14 -8.99 -10.70
N ASP A 200 -1.37 -9.73 -11.52
CA ASP A 200 -1.63 -11.11 -11.87
C ASP A 200 -1.52 -12.04 -10.65
N ASN A 201 -0.57 -11.79 -9.73
CA ASN A 201 -0.46 -12.57 -8.49
C ASN A 201 -1.70 -12.40 -7.61
N SER A 202 -2.30 -11.22 -7.52
CA SER A 202 -3.55 -11.06 -6.74
C SER A 202 -4.71 -11.88 -7.30
N LYS A 203 -4.86 -11.96 -8.62
CA LYS A 203 -5.91 -12.78 -9.22
C LYS A 203 -5.65 -14.27 -9.02
N ILE A 204 -4.40 -14.69 -9.19
CA ILE A 204 -3.98 -16.09 -8.98
C ILE A 204 -4.19 -16.51 -7.53
N VAL A 205 -3.72 -15.71 -6.58
CA VAL A 205 -3.84 -15.99 -5.15
C VAL A 205 -5.31 -15.95 -4.69
N ARG A 206 -6.15 -15.06 -5.27
CA ARG A 206 -7.59 -15.09 -5.01
C ARG A 206 -8.28 -16.32 -5.59
N ALA A 207 -7.89 -16.78 -6.78
CA ALA A 207 -8.43 -18.04 -7.31
C ALA A 207 -8.08 -19.23 -6.39
N GLN A 208 -6.84 -19.29 -5.89
CA GLN A 208 -6.45 -20.29 -4.88
C GLN A 208 -7.23 -20.14 -3.57
N GLY A 209 -7.53 -18.90 -3.17
CA GLY A 209 -8.38 -18.60 -2.02
C GLY A 209 -9.83 -19.05 -2.19
N ASP A 210 -10.39 -18.89 -3.39
CA ASP A 210 -11.73 -19.37 -3.73
C ASP A 210 -11.76 -20.90 -3.69
N ASP A 211 -10.79 -21.56 -4.33
CA ASP A 211 -10.67 -23.03 -4.36
C ASP A 211 -10.57 -23.61 -2.94
N ILE A 212 -9.69 -23.07 -2.08
CA ILE A 212 -9.51 -23.61 -0.73
C ILE A 212 -10.71 -23.34 0.19
N TYR A 213 -11.41 -22.21 0.00
CA TYR A 213 -12.65 -21.92 0.71
C TYR A 213 -13.76 -22.90 0.32
N ASP A 214 -13.94 -23.14 -0.98
CA ASP A 214 -14.94 -24.08 -1.51
C ASP A 214 -14.65 -25.51 -1.07
N ASP A 215 -13.39 -25.93 -1.06
CA ASP A 215 -12.98 -27.25 -0.56
C ASP A 215 -13.30 -27.42 0.93
N ILE A 216 -12.93 -26.46 1.77
CA ILE A 216 -13.17 -26.53 3.22
C ILE A 216 -14.67 -26.54 3.53
N THR A 217 -15.45 -25.68 2.87
CA THR A 217 -16.90 -25.59 3.11
C THR A 217 -17.64 -26.81 2.58
N SER A 218 -17.28 -27.32 1.40
CA SER A 218 -17.85 -28.56 0.83
C SER A 218 -17.58 -29.76 1.74
N LEU A 219 -16.34 -29.88 2.23
CA LEU A 219 -15.95 -30.96 3.13
C LEU A 219 -16.64 -30.84 4.50
N ALA A 220 -16.68 -29.64 5.07
CA ALA A 220 -17.40 -29.39 6.32
C ALA A 220 -18.90 -29.71 6.21
N PHE A 221 -19.53 -29.37 5.08
CA PHE A 221 -20.92 -29.73 4.83
C PHE A 221 -21.10 -31.25 4.69
N ALA A 222 -20.30 -31.92 3.86
CA ALA A 222 -20.35 -33.37 3.70
C ALA A 222 -20.13 -34.10 5.04
N TRP A 223 -19.18 -33.63 5.84
CA TRP A 223 -18.89 -34.18 7.16
C TRP A 223 -20.03 -33.93 8.15
N SER A 224 -20.70 -32.78 8.08
CA SER A 224 -21.88 -32.51 8.92
C SER A 224 -23.05 -33.45 8.63
N LEU A 225 -23.16 -33.95 7.39
CA LEU A 225 -24.17 -34.94 7.00
C LEU A 225 -23.78 -36.34 7.47
N ALA A 226 -22.52 -36.72 7.26
CA ALA A 226 -22.00 -38.03 7.61
C ALA A 226 -21.85 -38.23 9.12
N ASN A 227 -21.47 -37.17 9.84
CA ASN A 227 -21.19 -37.14 11.28
C ASN A 227 -21.81 -35.88 11.91
N PRO A 228 -23.15 -35.86 12.11
CA PRO A 228 -23.82 -34.70 12.69
C PRO A 228 -23.26 -34.34 14.06
N SER A 229 -22.90 -33.06 14.23
CA SER A 229 -22.41 -32.54 15.51
C SER A 229 -22.83 -31.08 15.70
N ASP A 230 -22.91 -30.66 16.97
CA ASP A 230 -23.20 -29.26 17.32
C ASP A 230 -22.10 -28.32 16.81
N LYS A 231 -20.84 -28.78 16.84
CA LYS A 231 -19.69 -28.03 16.30
C LYS A 231 -19.84 -27.77 14.80
N ALA A 232 -20.18 -28.79 14.01
CA ALA A 232 -20.39 -28.63 12.57
C ALA A 232 -21.60 -27.73 12.27
N THR A 233 -22.70 -27.89 13.02
CA THR A 233 -23.90 -27.05 12.87
C THR A 233 -23.62 -25.59 13.22
N ALA A 234 -22.89 -25.35 14.31
CA ALA A 234 -22.49 -24.00 14.72
C ALA A 234 -21.54 -23.36 13.71
N PHE A 235 -20.58 -24.12 13.17
CA PHE A 235 -19.67 -23.64 12.14
C PHE A 235 -20.43 -23.16 10.90
N ILE A 236 -21.33 -23.97 10.34
CA ILE A 236 -22.13 -23.60 9.16
C ILE A 236 -22.97 -22.33 9.45
N ARG A 237 -23.59 -22.26 10.63
CA ARG A 237 -24.37 -21.08 11.04
C ARG A 237 -23.51 -19.81 11.12
N ASN A 238 -22.33 -19.91 11.73
CA ASN A 238 -21.45 -18.78 11.94
C ASN A 238 -20.84 -18.28 10.61
N VAL A 239 -20.50 -19.19 9.69
CA VAL A 239 -20.05 -18.81 8.34
C VAL A 239 -21.20 -18.15 7.57
N ASN A 240 -22.44 -18.65 7.67
CA ASN A 240 -23.59 -17.98 7.05
C ASN A 240 -23.84 -16.57 7.61
N ALA A 241 -23.64 -16.38 8.92
CA ALA A 241 -23.68 -15.04 9.52
C ALA A 241 -22.57 -14.15 8.97
N LEU A 242 -21.34 -14.65 8.85
CA LEU A 242 -20.21 -13.94 8.24
C LEU A 242 -20.51 -13.54 6.78
N ILE A 243 -21.14 -14.43 6.00
CA ILE A 243 -21.57 -14.15 4.63
C ILE A 243 -22.58 -13.00 4.59
N SER A 244 -23.60 -13.06 5.46
CA SER A 244 -24.62 -12.01 5.56
C SER A 244 -24.01 -10.66 5.93
N ASP A 245 -23.05 -10.64 6.87
CA ASP A 245 -22.30 -9.42 7.24
C ASP A 245 -21.54 -8.86 6.04
N ALA A 246 -20.81 -9.72 5.31
CA ALA A 246 -20.00 -9.31 4.17
C ALA A 246 -20.84 -8.75 3.02
N GLN A 247 -21.98 -9.38 2.72
CA GLN A 247 -22.94 -8.89 1.73
C GLN A 247 -23.55 -7.54 2.14
N THR A 248 -23.86 -7.37 3.43
CA THR A 248 -24.37 -6.10 3.98
C THR A 248 -23.34 -4.98 3.83
N ALA A 249 -22.08 -5.24 4.19
CA ALA A 249 -20.99 -4.27 4.04
C ALA A 249 -20.77 -3.87 2.58
N TYR A 250 -20.81 -4.84 1.65
CA TYR A 250 -20.73 -4.57 0.22
C TYR A 250 -21.87 -3.66 -0.26
N ASN A 251 -23.12 -3.96 0.13
CA ASN A 251 -24.29 -3.17 -0.26
C ASN A 251 -24.21 -1.74 0.27
N GLN A 252 -23.78 -1.55 1.52
CA GLN A 252 -23.56 -0.22 2.11
C GLN A 252 -22.53 0.58 1.32
N ARG A 253 -21.38 -0.03 0.98
CA ARG A 253 -20.34 0.62 0.17
C ARG A 253 -20.86 1.02 -1.21
N MET A 254 -21.58 0.14 -1.89
CA MET A 254 -22.14 0.45 -3.21
C MET A 254 -23.20 1.55 -3.14
N GLY A 255 -24.01 1.59 -2.07
CA GLY A 255 -24.94 2.68 -1.81
C GLY A 255 -24.24 4.02 -1.61
N GLN A 256 -23.16 4.06 -0.84
CA GLN A 256 -22.35 5.27 -0.63
C GLN A 256 -21.69 5.77 -1.93
N LYS A 257 -21.19 4.87 -2.78
CA LYS A 257 -20.64 5.24 -4.09
C LYS A 257 -21.68 5.91 -4.98
N LYS A 258 -22.89 5.32 -5.09
CA LYS A 258 -24.00 5.90 -5.88
C LYS A 258 -24.40 7.28 -5.39
N LYS A 259 -24.45 7.49 -4.06
CA LYS A 259 -24.77 8.80 -3.47
C LYS A 259 -23.69 9.85 -3.76
N LYS A 260 -22.41 9.49 -3.71
CA LYS A 260 -21.31 10.40 -4.08
C LYS A 260 -21.32 10.77 -5.56
N GLU A 261 -21.78 9.88 -6.43
CA GLU A 261 -21.88 10.12 -7.86
C GLU A 261 -23.07 11.03 -8.20
N SER A 262 -24.19 10.90 -7.49
CA SER A 262 -25.34 11.82 -7.63
C SER A 262 -25.09 13.21 -7.04
N ASP A 263 -24.26 13.33 -6.00
CA ASP A 263 -23.95 14.60 -5.35
C ASP A 263 -22.79 15.36 -6.05
N ARG A 264 -22.27 14.85 -7.17
CA ARG A 264 -21.15 15.46 -7.89
C ARG A 264 -21.70 16.61 -8.77
N PRO A 265 -21.28 17.87 -8.56
CA PRO A 265 -21.81 18.99 -9.32
C PRO A 265 -21.54 18.81 -10.81
N GLU A 266 -22.58 18.98 -11.63
CA GLU A 266 -22.44 19.05 -13.09
C GLU A 266 -21.57 20.27 -13.41
N ILE A 267 -20.44 20.02 -14.07
CA ILE A 267 -19.58 21.08 -14.58
C ILE A 267 -20.26 21.59 -15.84
N GLU A 268 -21.00 22.71 -15.72
CA GLU A 268 -21.42 23.54 -16.85
C GLU A 268 -20.23 24.28 -17.48
#